data_AF-A0A4V6NRP8-F1
#
_entry.id   AF-A0A4V6NRP8-F1
#
_cell.length_a   1.000
_cell.length_b   1.000
_cell.length_c   1.000
_cell.angle_alpha   90.00
_cell.angle_beta   90.00
_cell.angle_gamma   90.00
#
_symmetry.space_group_name_H-M   'P 1'
#
loop_
_entity.id
_entity.type
_entity.pdbx_description
1 polymer ?
#
loop_
_entity_poly.entity_id
_entity_poly.type
_entity_poly.pdbx_seq_one_letter_code
_entity_poly.pdbx_strand_id
1 'polypeptide(L)'
;MPHTDIDTGSVLRPSFHAGATHAVPSGDMLADLIGRLRLTQGDIRRLLRMSDEPARVVPDREQGAIRIGSVASALGEALLLVGDDELVGSWLRAPHARRGGATPIEEAEFAEGDTQIRFVLRPDPMELVLMMAERTVSRHRAALADMKTDA
;
A
#
# COMPACT_ATOMS: atom_id res chain seq x y z
N MET A 1 53.36 22.90 -31.22
CA MET A 1 53.63 21.54 -30.70
C MET A 1 53.94 21.67 -29.21
N PRO A 2 53.43 20.82 -28.33
CA PRO A 2 52.05 20.81 -27.78
C PRO A 2 52.09 20.82 -26.22
N HIS A 3 51.00 21.01 -25.49
CA HIS A 3 50.12 19.93 -25.01
C HIS A 3 48.93 20.57 -24.26
N THR A 4 47.71 20.47 -24.79
CA THR A 4 46.71 19.40 -24.59
C THR A 4 45.66 19.84 -23.58
N ASP A 5 44.58 20.41 -24.12
CA ASP A 5 43.25 20.39 -23.50
C ASP A 5 42.93 18.95 -23.07
N ILE A 6 42.69 18.77 -21.77
CA ILE A 6 41.99 17.58 -21.28
C ILE A 6 40.59 18.04 -20.92
N ASP A 7 39.72 18.00 -21.93
CA ASP A 7 38.29 17.81 -21.78
C ASP A 7 38.08 16.47 -21.06
N THR A 8 37.94 16.53 -19.74
CA THR A 8 37.44 15.41 -18.95
C THR A 8 36.03 15.79 -18.56
N GLY A 9 35.09 15.32 -19.37
CA GLY A 9 33.67 15.25 -19.03
C GLY A 9 33.52 14.71 -17.61
N SER A 10 33.32 15.64 -16.67
CA SER A 10 33.05 15.33 -15.29
C SER A 10 31.59 14.94 -15.21
N VAL A 11 31.39 13.64 -15.40
CA VAL A 11 30.33 12.79 -14.87
C VAL A 11 29.29 13.59 -14.10
N LEU A 12 28.09 13.67 -14.69
CA LEU A 12 26.86 14.04 -14.02
C LEU A 12 26.77 13.29 -12.68
N ARG A 13 27.27 13.92 -11.62
CA ARG A 13 26.92 13.53 -10.26
C ARG A 13 25.42 13.81 -10.16
N PRO A 14 24.57 12.81 -9.91
CA PRO A 14 23.22 13.12 -9.47
C PRO A 14 23.39 13.89 -8.17
N SER A 15 23.13 15.19 -8.23
CA SER A 15 22.95 16.03 -7.07
C SER A 15 21.91 15.32 -6.20
N PHE A 16 22.35 14.79 -5.07
CA PHE A 16 21.48 14.42 -3.96
C PHE A 16 20.77 15.71 -3.51
N HIS A 17 19.69 16.06 -4.21
CA HIS A 17 18.69 16.96 -3.67
C HIS A 17 17.93 16.15 -2.64
N ALA A 18 18.43 16.21 -1.40
CA ALA A 18 17.60 16.14 -0.21
C ALA A 18 16.63 17.34 -0.25
N GLY A 19 15.63 17.21 -1.12
CA GLY A 19 14.50 18.09 -1.28
C GLY A 19 13.35 17.17 -1.53
N ALA A 20 12.92 16.44 -0.49
CA ALA A 20 11.66 15.75 -0.46
C ALA A 20 10.57 16.83 -0.54
N THR A 21 10.33 17.33 -1.75
CA THR A 21 9.04 17.90 -2.11
C THR A 21 8.03 16.83 -1.76
N HIS A 22 7.20 17.12 -0.77
CA HIS A 22 5.96 16.41 -0.54
C HIS A 22 5.12 16.56 -1.81
N ALA A 23 5.40 15.74 -2.83
CA ALA A 23 4.49 15.50 -3.91
C ALA A 23 3.26 14.90 -3.24
N VAL A 24 2.22 15.72 -3.05
CA VAL A 24 0.91 15.24 -2.64
C VAL A 24 0.59 14.11 -3.63
N PRO A 25 0.46 12.86 -3.17
CA PRO A 25 0.23 11.75 -4.08
C PRO A 25 -1.03 12.03 -4.89
N SER A 26 -0.87 12.17 -6.20
CA SER A 26 -1.94 12.52 -7.12
C SER A 26 -3.04 11.45 -7.10
N GLY A 27 -4.28 11.83 -7.44
CA GLY A 27 -5.39 10.87 -7.62
C GLY A 27 -5.07 9.72 -8.57
N ASP A 28 -4.16 9.94 -9.53
CA ASP A 28 -3.66 8.93 -10.46
C ASP A 28 -2.87 7.81 -9.78
N MET A 29 -2.11 8.12 -8.73
CA MET A 29 -1.38 7.12 -7.94
C MET A 29 -2.35 6.22 -7.17
N LEU A 30 -3.39 6.80 -6.59
CA LEU A 30 -4.40 6.00 -5.89
C LEU A 30 -5.17 5.09 -6.86
N ALA A 31 -5.48 5.58 -8.07
CA ALA A 31 -6.15 4.78 -9.10
C ALA A 31 -5.32 3.56 -9.54
N ASP A 32 -4.01 3.73 -9.75
CA ASP A 32 -3.09 2.63 -10.03
C ASP A 32 -3.06 1.61 -8.88
N LEU A 33 -2.92 2.08 -7.64
CA LEU A 33 -2.91 1.25 -6.44
C LEU A 33 -4.22 0.47 -6.25
N ILE A 34 -5.36 1.09 -6.55
CA ILE A 34 -6.68 0.43 -6.53
C ILE A 34 -6.71 -0.75 -7.50
N GLY A 35 -6.20 -0.55 -8.72
CA GLY A 35 -6.13 -1.61 -9.73
C GLY A 35 -5.23 -2.76 -9.30
N ARG A 36 -4.00 -2.42 -8.88
CA ARG A 36 -2.97 -3.37 -8.46
C ARG A 36 -3.39 -4.22 -7.25
N LEU A 37 -3.93 -3.59 -6.22
CA LEU A 37 -4.39 -4.25 -5.00
C LEU A 37 -5.83 -4.81 -5.12
N ARG A 38 -6.45 -4.61 -6.29
CA ARG A 38 -7.82 -5.01 -6.62
C ARG A 38 -8.83 -4.49 -5.60
N LEU A 39 -8.65 -3.26 -5.13
CA LEU A 39 -9.50 -2.63 -4.09
C LEU A 39 -10.93 -2.47 -4.60
N THR A 40 -11.89 -2.88 -3.78
CA THR A 40 -13.31 -2.67 -4.07
C THR A 40 -13.72 -1.25 -3.71
N GLN A 41 -14.86 -0.80 -4.22
CA GLN A 41 -15.46 0.48 -3.80
C GLN A 41 -15.71 0.52 -2.29
N GLY A 42 -16.04 -0.62 -1.66
CA GLY A 42 -16.20 -0.71 -0.20
C GLY A 42 -14.87 -0.51 0.53
N ASP A 43 -13.79 -1.13 0.05
CA ASP A 43 -12.44 -0.97 0.61
C ASP A 43 -12.01 0.51 0.56
N ILE A 44 -12.23 1.16 -0.59
CA ILE A 44 -11.88 2.57 -0.81
C ILE A 44 -12.69 3.47 0.12
N ARG A 45 -14.00 3.24 0.27
CA ARG A 45 -14.84 4.03 1.19
C ARG A 45 -14.38 3.92 2.64
N ARG A 46 -13.98 2.72 3.08
CA ARG A 46 -13.44 2.49 4.44
C ARG A 46 -12.11 3.20 4.62
N LEU A 47 -11.15 2.99 3.71
CA LEU A 47 -9.83 3.65 3.74
C LEU A 47 -9.94 5.18 3.72
N LEU A 48 -10.89 5.71 2.96
CA LEU A 48 -11.12 7.14 2.83
C LEU A 48 -12.16 7.69 3.79
N ARG A 49 -12.72 6.89 4.72
CA ARG A 49 -13.85 7.25 5.60
C ARG A 49 -14.89 8.13 4.88
N MET A 50 -15.31 7.70 3.70
CA MET A 50 -16.47 8.29 3.05
C MET A 50 -17.67 7.75 3.82
N SER A 51 -18.15 8.50 4.81
CA SER A 51 -19.37 8.13 5.54
C SER A 51 -20.50 7.92 4.53
N ASP A 52 -21.28 6.84 4.69
CA ASP A 52 -22.57 6.69 4.01
C ASP A 52 -23.62 7.69 4.56
N GLU A 53 -23.29 8.43 5.62
CA GLU A 53 -24.12 9.53 6.10
C GLU A 53 -24.01 10.77 5.19
N PRO A 54 -25.13 11.48 4.95
CA PRO A 54 -25.09 12.83 4.38
C PRO A 54 -24.49 13.76 5.43
N ALA A 55 -23.17 13.81 5.50
CA ALA A 55 -22.45 14.70 6.39
C ALA A 55 -22.89 16.15 6.08
N ARG A 56 -23.60 16.76 7.04
CA ARG A 56 -23.96 18.20 7.06
C ARG A 56 -22.76 19.14 7.17
N VAL A 57 -21.54 18.60 7.05
CA VAL A 57 -20.29 19.34 7.02
C VAL A 57 -19.61 18.91 5.74
N VAL A 58 -19.63 19.79 4.74
CA VAL A 58 -18.86 19.60 3.50
C VAL A 58 -17.40 19.44 3.93
N PRO A 59 -16.76 18.27 3.77
CA PRO A 59 -15.35 18.14 4.07
C PRO A 59 -14.61 19.10 3.16
N ASP A 60 -13.69 19.86 3.75
CA ASP A 60 -12.88 20.81 2.99
C ASP A 60 -12.13 20.05 1.89
N ARG A 61 -12.13 20.58 0.66
CA ARG A 61 -11.55 19.89 -0.50
C ARG A 61 -10.08 19.53 -0.28
N GLU A 62 -9.35 20.37 0.46
CA GLU A 62 -7.98 20.10 0.87
C GLU A 62 -7.86 18.88 1.78
N GLN A 63 -8.76 18.72 2.76
CA GLN A 63 -8.74 17.56 3.66
C GLN A 63 -9.00 16.26 2.91
N GLY A 64 -9.87 16.28 1.90
CA GLY A 64 -10.09 15.14 1.00
C GLY A 64 -8.82 14.77 0.22
N ALA A 65 -8.11 15.76 -0.33
CA ALA A 65 -6.87 15.56 -1.06
C ALA A 65 -5.73 15.02 -0.15
N ILE A 66 -5.59 15.56 1.06
CA ILE A 66 -4.62 15.09 2.06
C ILE A 66 -4.90 13.63 2.45
N ARG A 67 -6.18 13.26 2.57
CA ARG A 67 -6.59 11.88 2.88
C ARG A 67 -6.23 10.91 1.77
N ILE A 68 -6.58 11.25 0.53
CA ILE A 68 -6.22 10.48 -0.67
C ILE A 68 -4.70 10.30 -0.75
N GLY A 69 -3.95 11.39 -0.54
CA GLY A 69 -2.51 11.38 -0.52
C GLY A 69 -1.93 10.42 0.51
N SER A 70 -2.43 10.50 1.75
CA SER A 70 -1.93 9.68 2.86
C SER A 70 -2.20 8.19 2.65
N VAL A 71 -3.38 7.83 2.15
CA VAL A 71 -3.73 6.44 1.81
C VAL A 71 -2.86 5.94 0.64
N ALA A 72 -2.74 6.71 -0.43
CA ALA A 72 -1.92 6.33 -1.58
C ALA A 72 -0.45 6.12 -1.18
N SER A 73 0.12 7.01 -0.37
CA SER A 73 1.48 6.87 0.14
C SER A 73 1.65 5.60 0.97
N ALA A 74 0.73 5.33 1.89
CA ALA A 74 0.83 4.18 2.78
C ALA A 74 0.66 2.84 2.04
N LEU A 75 -0.27 2.76 1.07
CA LEU A 75 -0.40 1.60 0.18
C LEU A 75 0.83 1.41 -0.71
N GLY A 76 1.38 2.52 -1.24
CA GLY A 76 2.64 2.49 -2.00
C GLY A 76 3.81 1.97 -1.17
N GLU A 77 3.93 2.39 0.09
CA GLU A 77 4.93 1.88 1.02
C GLU A 77 4.74 0.38 1.33
N ALA A 78 3.51 -0.07 1.54
CA ALA A 78 3.22 -1.49 1.74
C ALA A 78 3.68 -2.33 0.54
N LEU A 79 3.38 -1.86 -0.67
CA LEU A 79 3.83 -2.51 -1.90
C LEU A 79 5.35 -2.47 -2.07
N LEU A 80 6.01 -1.37 -1.72
CA LEU A 80 7.48 -1.28 -1.76
C LEU A 80 8.15 -2.25 -0.77
N LEU A 81 7.55 -2.45 0.41
CA LEU A 81 8.08 -3.35 1.43
C LEU A 81 7.91 -4.83 1.05
N VAL A 82 6.81 -5.18 0.39
CA VAL A 82 6.45 -6.58 0.13
C VAL A 82 6.82 -7.03 -1.29
N GLY A 83 6.65 -6.15 -2.28
CA GLY A 83 6.91 -6.44 -3.69
C GLY A 83 5.91 -7.40 -4.37
N ASP A 84 4.81 -7.73 -3.70
CA ASP A 84 3.76 -8.63 -4.21
C ASP A 84 2.37 -8.03 -3.99
N ASP A 85 1.77 -7.57 -5.09
CA ASP A 85 0.47 -6.89 -5.12
C ASP A 85 -0.67 -7.79 -4.59
N GLU A 86 -0.65 -9.09 -4.93
CA GLU A 86 -1.67 -10.05 -4.52
C GLU A 86 -1.53 -10.42 -3.04
N LEU A 87 -0.31 -10.49 -2.52
CA LEU A 87 -0.06 -10.70 -1.10
C LEU A 87 -0.50 -9.48 -0.28
N VAL A 88 -0.14 -8.27 -0.69
CA VAL A 88 -0.58 -7.04 -0.01
C VAL A 88 -2.09 -6.90 -0.08
N GLY A 89 -2.70 -7.12 -1.25
CA GLY A 89 -4.15 -7.06 -1.43
C GLY A 89 -4.89 -8.07 -0.54
N SER A 90 -4.33 -9.25 -0.32
CA SER A 90 -4.93 -10.21 0.63
C SER A 90 -4.66 -9.84 2.08
N TRP A 91 -3.47 -9.35 2.41
CA TRP A 91 -3.13 -8.90 3.76
C TRP A 91 -4.06 -7.78 4.23
N LEU A 92 -4.41 -6.84 3.36
CA LEU A 92 -5.37 -5.76 3.64
C LEU A 92 -6.77 -6.24 4.04
N ARG A 93 -7.14 -7.47 3.67
CA ARG A 93 -8.50 -8.04 3.86
C ARG A 93 -8.52 -9.23 4.80
N ALA A 94 -7.37 -9.73 5.19
CA ALA A 94 -7.26 -10.83 6.13
C ALA A 94 -7.35 -10.30 7.57
N PRO A 95 -8.06 -10.99 8.46
CA PRO A 95 -8.04 -10.67 9.88
C PRO A 95 -6.67 -11.00 10.48
N HIS A 96 -6.10 -10.09 11.27
CA HIS A 96 -4.80 -10.32 11.92
C HIS A 96 -4.95 -10.41 13.43
N ALA A 97 -4.28 -11.39 14.03
CA ALA A 97 -4.35 -11.60 15.48
C ALA A 97 -3.82 -10.41 16.30
N ARG A 98 -2.81 -9.69 15.77
CA ARG A 98 -2.26 -8.49 16.42
C ARG A 98 -3.22 -7.30 16.43
N ARG A 99 -4.19 -7.35 15.54
CA ARG A 99 -5.24 -6.35 15.31
C ARG A 99 -6.54 -6.72 16.00
N GLY A 100 -6.48 -7.62 16.99
CA GLY A 100 -7.67 -8.16 17.64
C GLY A 100 -8.62 -8.90 16.70
N GLY A 101 -8.12 -9.38 15.55
CA GLY A 101 -8.94 -10.00 14.49
C GLY A 101 -9.51 -9.01 13.47
N ALA A 102 -9.21 -7.72 13.58
CA ALA A 102 -9.56 -6.74 12.55
C ALA A 102 -8.64 -6.85 11.33
N THR A 103 -9.16 -6.42 10.18
CA THR A 103 -8.36 -6.25 8.96
C THR A 103 -7.64 -4.89 8.95
N PRO A 104 -6.52 -4.73 8.23
CA PRO A 104 -5.85 -3.45 8.11
C PRO A 104 -6.74 -2.36 7.48
N ILE A 105 -7.69 -2.74 6.60
CA ILE A 105 -8.69 -1.80 6.05
C ILE A 105 -9.67 -1.32 7.12
N GLU A 106 -10.09 -2.19 8.05
CA GLU A 106 -10.99 -1.82 9.15
C GLU A 106 -10.28 -0.98 10.21
N GLU A 107 -9.01 -1.25 10.48
CA GLU A 107 -8.22 -0.43 11.41
C GLU A 107 -7.75 0.91 10.83
N ALA A 108 -7.90 1.14 9.51
CA ALA A 108 -7.49 2.40 8.89
C ALA A 108 -8.33 3.61 9.33
N GLU A 109 -9.30 3.41 10.23
CA GLU A 109 -10.03 4.45 10.93
C GLU A 109 -9.11 5.30 11.81
N PHE A 110 -8.78 6.50 11.33
CA PHE A 110 -7.86 7.38 12.03
C PHE A 110 -8.36 7.74 13.44
N ALA A 111 -7.52 7.48 14.44
CA ALA A 111 -7.61 8.11 15.75
C ALA A 111 -7.49 9.62 15.60
N GLU A 112 -8.35 10.35 16.30
CA GLU A 112 -8.39 11.80 16.25
C GLU A 112 -7.02 12.39 16.63
N GLY A 113 -6.35 13.06 15.68
CA GLY A 113 -5.02 13.63 15.87
C GLY A 113 -3.87 12.69 15.49
N ASP A 114 -3.24 12.98 14.35
CA ASP A 114 -1.88 12.59 13.96
C ASP A 114 -1.55 11.17 13.43
N THR A 115 -0.75 11.17 12.34
CA THR A 115 0.09 10.11 11.71
C THR A 115 -0.32 8.63 11.52
N GLN A 116 -1.47 8.13 11.96
CA GLN A 116 -1.71 6.68 12.09
C GLN A 116 -2.03 5.82 10.84
N ILE A 117 -2.28 6.37 9.64
CA ILE A 117 -2.54 5.53 8.44
C ILE A 117 -1.31 4.67 8.11
N ARG A 118 -0.11 5.22 8.33
CA ARG A 118 1.15 4.55 8.00
C ARG A 118 1.40 3.31 8.85
N PHE A 119 1.13 3.39 10.15
CA PHE A 119 1.31 2.24 11.05
C PHE A 119 0.32 1.13 10.70
N VAL A 120 -0.93 1.49 10.42
CA VAL A 120 -1.98 0.53 10.06
C VAL A 120 -1.65 -0.20 8.76
N LEU A 121 -1.23 0.51 7.73
CA LEU A 121 -1.00 -0.07 6.40
C LEU A 121 0.42 -0.57 6.18
N ARG A 122 1.28 -0.57 7.21
CA ARG A 122 2.60 -1.21 7.14
C ARG A 122 2.46 -2.69 7.50
N PRO A 123 2.77 -3.61 6.58
CA PRO A 123 2.70 -5.04 6.86
C PRO A 123 3.71 -5.47 7.92
N ASP A 124 3.28 -6.30 8.86
CA ASP A 124 4.22 -6.98 9.74
C ASP A 124 4.83 -8.20 9.01
N PRO A 125 6.16 -8.39 9.02
CA PRO A 125 6.80 -9.51 8.34
C PRO A 125 6.25 -10.89 8.74
N MET A 126 5.86 -11.10 9.99
CA MET A 126 5.33 -12.38 10.44
C MET A 126 3.91 -12.63 9.91
N GLU A 127 3.07 -11.59 9.82
CA GLU A 127 1.74 -11.71 9.20
C GLU A 127 1.87 -12.18 7.75
N LEU A 128 2.81 -11.58 7.01
CA LEU A 128 3.09 -11.97 5.63
C LEU A 128 3.60 -13.41 5.52
N VAL A 129 4.55 -13.80 6.38
CA VAL A 129 5.09 -15.17 6.39
C VAL A 129 4.00 -16.20 6.68
N LEU A 130 3.13 -15.93 7.65
CA LEU A 130 2.00 -16.82 7.98
C LEU A 130 1.04 -16.96 6.79
N MET A 131 0.68 -15.84 6.15
CA MET A 131 -0.19 -15.86 4.97
C MET A 131 0.44 -16.62 3.79
N MET A 132 1.75 -16.45 3.57
CA MET A 132 2.47 -17.19 2.53
C MET A 132 2.51 -18.69 2.82
N ALA A 133 2.71 -19.07 4.09
CA ALA A 133 2.71 -20.46 4.53
C ALA A 133 1.31 -21.09 4.30
N GLU A 134 0.25 -20.41 4.72
CA GLU A 134 -1.14 -20.86 4.53
C GLU A 134 -1.51 -21.02 3.06
N ARG A 135 -1.12 -20.06 2.20
CA ARG A 135 -1.31 -20.16 0.74
C ARG A 135 -0.57 -21.34 0.14
N THR A 136 0.64 -21.62 0.62
CA THR A 136 1.45 -22.74 0.13
C THR A 136 0.85 -24.08 0.54
N VAL A 137 0.43 -24.21 1.80
CA VAL A 137 -0.26 -25.41 2.30
C VAL A 137 -1.59 -25.64 1.56
N SER A 138 -2.37 -24.58 1.34
CA SER A 138 -3.65 -24.67 0.65
C SER A 138 -3.50 -25.14 -0.80
N ARG A 139 -2.49 -24.63 -1.53
CA ARG A 139 -2.17 -25.08 -2.89
C ARG A 139 -1.77 -26.56 -2.94
N HIS A 140 -0.93 -27.01 -2.01
CA HIS A 140 -0.54 -28.42 -1.94
C HIS A 140 -1.74 -29.32 -1.63
N ARG A 141 -2.63 -28.90 -0.71
CA ARG A 141 -3.84 -29.66 -0.39
C ARG A 141 -4.78 -29.75 -1.59
N ALA A 142 -4.97 -28.66 -2.35
CA ALA A 142 -5.80 -28.66 -3.55
C ALA A 142 -5.24 -29.62 -4.61
N ALA A 143 -3.94 -29.55 -4.90
CA ALA A 143 -3.29 -30.45 -5.86
C ALA A 143 -3.45 -31.94 -5.48
N LEU A 144 -3.34 -32.27 -4.19
CA LEU A 144 -3.54 -33.63 -3.70
C LEU A 144 -5.01 -34.09 -3.79
N ALA A 145 -5.97 -33.18 -3.70
CA ALA A 145 -7.39 -33.49 -3.87
C ALA A 145 -7.71 -33.77 -5.34
N ASP A 146 -7.20 -32.95 -6.26
CA ASP A 146 -7.39 -33.13 -7.71
C ASP A 146 -6.83 -34.49 -8.17
N MET A 147 -5.62 -34.85 -7.71
CA MET A 147 -5.00 -36.16 -8.02
C MET A 147 -5.80 -37.37 -7.52
N LYS A 148 -6.63 -37.21 -6.48
CA LYS A 148 -7.50 -38.29 -5.97
C LYS A 148 -8.83 -38.40 -6.70
N THR A 149 -9.20 -37.37 -7.47
CA THR A 149 -10.49 -37.32 -8.18
C THR A 149 -10.36 -37.87 -9.60
N ASP A 150 -9.14 -37.86 -10.15
CA ASP A 150 -8.79 -38.44 -11.46
C ASP A 150 -8.40 -39.94 -11.41
N ALA A 151 -8.47 -40.58 -10.23
CA ALA A 151 -8.15 -42.00 -10.00
C ALA A 151 -9.41 -42.80 -9.65
#